data_AF-A0A2G8LHK6-F1
#
_entry.id   AF-A0A2G8LHK6-F1
#
_cell.length_a   1.000
_cell.length_b   1.000
_cell.length_c   1.000
_cell.angle_alpha   90.00
_cell.angle_beta   90.00
_cell.angle_gamma   90.00
#
_symmetry.space_group_name_H-M   'P 1'
#
loop_
_entity.id
_entity.type
_entity.pdbx_description
1 polymer ?
#
loop_
_entity_poly.entity_id
_entity_poly.type
_entity_poly.pdbx_seq_one_letter_code
_entity_poly.pdbx_strand_id
1 'polypeptide(L)'
;MRFEIVEAISEQLPLNRNRRSTDNEMSYFYYQSGKYPRDCQEVFDQCEGDSLDSGVYLIQPVGAKEPFEVLCNNSIDEGRWTVLQRRMDGSIDFYRYWDEYKNGFGFLNTEFWLGNDKIALLTNQKDYELRIDITDRHGSSYFAKYNLFRISDEQSKYRLVNIDGYDSTSSVGM
;
A
#
# COMPACT_ATOMS: atom_id res chain seq x y z
N MET A 1 6.34 -11.06 -0.99
CA MET A 1 5.68 -9.81 -1.40
C MET A 1 4.78 -9.36 -0.29
N ARG A 2 4.57 -8.05 -0.15
CA ARG A 2 4.19 -7.47 1.13
C ARG A 2 3.09 -6.39 0.98
N PHE A 3 2.09 -6.41 1.85
CA PHE A 3 1.01 -5.42 1.95
C PHE A 3 1.02 -4.71 3.28
N GLU A 4 0.78 -3.40 3.26
CA GLU A 4 0.75 -2.58 4.46
C GLU A 4 -0.63 -1.90 4.62
N ILE A 5 -1.14 -1.92 5.84
CA ILE A 5 -2.28 -1.11 6.29
C ILE A 5 -1.75 -0.19 7.40
N VAL A 6 -1.92 1.12 7.23
CA VAL A 6 -1.42 2.14 8.17
C VAL A 6 -2.58 2.81 8.87
N GLU A 7 -2.68 2.64 10.18
CA GLU A 7 -3.69 3.25 11.04
C GLU A 7 -3.03 4.22 12.03
N ALA A 8 -3.42 5.49 12.01
CA ALA A 8 -3.02 6.45 13.03
C ALA A 8 -4.28 6.98 13.75
N ILE A 9 -4.31 6.85 15.07
CA ILE A 9 -5.40 7.40 15.90
C ILE A 9 -4.99 8.82 16.31
N SER A 10 -5.57 9.82 15.66
CA SER A 10 -5.22 11.24 15.77
C SER A 10 -5.02 11.75 17.22
N GLU A 11 -3.82 12.23 17.51
CA GLU A 11 -3.57 13.56 18.11
C GLU A 11 -2.43 14.24 17.32
N GLN A 12 -2.61 15.53 17.05
CA GLN A 12 -1.83 16.34 16.10
C GLN A 12 -0.36 16.50 16.48
N LEU A 13 0.55 16.39 15.50
CA LEU A 13 1.84 17.11 15.48
C LEU A 13 2.15 17.60 14.05
N PRO A 14 2.85 18.75 13.91
CA PRO A 14 2.68 19.64 12.76
C PRO A 14 3.43 19.19 11.50
N LEU A 15 2.85 19.52 10.34
CA LEU A 15 3.49 19.50 9.04
C LEU A 15 4.67 20.49 9.01
N ASN A 16 5.88 19.98 8.80
CA ASN A 16 7.01 20.82 8.43
C ASN A 16 7.19 20.79 6.91
N ARG A 17 6.77 21.88 6.26
CA ARG A 17 6.82 22.08 4.81
C ARG A 17 8.04 22.92 4.47
N ASN A 18 9.07 22.30 3.89
CA ASN A 18 10.11 23.03 3.17
C ASN A 18 9.97 22.75 1.67
N ARG A 19 9.59 23.79 0.95
CA ARG A 19 9.52 23.83 -0.52
C ARG A 19 10.86 24.35 -1.02
N ARG A 20 11.53 23.58 -1.89
CA ARG A 20 12.53 24.12 -2.82
C ARG A 20 12.21 23.60 -4.22
N SER A 21 12.03 24.54 -5.12
CA SER A 21 12.01 24.35 -6.58
C SER A 21 13.43 24.44 -7.11
N THR A 22 13.77 23.60 -8.09
CA THR A 22 14.45 24.02 -9.33
C THR A 22 14.43 22.86 -10.34
N ASP A 23 13.80 23.14 -11.47
CA ASP A 23 14.12 22.81 -12.87
C ASP A 23 14.63 21.42 -13.28
N ASN A 24 13.73 20.75 -14.02
CA ASN A 24 13.89 20.34 -15.43
C ASN A 24 15.18 19.60 -15.83
N GLU A 25 15.10 18.27 -15.87
CA GLU A 25 15.78 17.51 -16.92
C GLU A 25 14.90 16.33 -17.38
N MET A 26 14.28 16.53 -18.54
CA MET A 26 13.64 15.50 -19.33
C MET A 26 14.71 14.53 -19.85
N SER A 27 14.88 13.38 -19.21
CA SER A 27 15.57 12.25 -19.82
C SER A 27 14.55 11.30 -20.43
N TYR A 28 14.33 11.53 -21.73
CA TYR A 28 13.73 10.53 -22.60
C TYR A 28 14.58 9.24 -22.58
N PHE A 29 13.88 8.10 -22.69
CA PHE A 29 14.36 6.77 -23.10
C PHE A 29 14.79 5.79 -21.99
N TYR A 30 13.80 5.09 -21.43
CA TYR A 30 13.90 3.65 -21.23
C TYR A 30 12.71 2.95 -21.93
N TYR A 31 12.87 2.64 -23.21
CA TYR A 31 12.13 1.54 -23.83
C TYR A 31 12.83 0.25 -23.45
N GLN A 32 12.44 -0.35 -22.32
CA GLN A 32 12.79 -1.72 -21.96
C GLN A 32 11.52 -2.43 -21.47
N SER A 33 11.03 -3.37 -22.28
CA SER A 33 9.96 -4.34 -21.99
C SER A 33 8.57 -3.77 -21.62
N GLY A 34 7.61 -3.87 -22.55
CA GLY A 34 6.22 -3.40 -22.44
C GLY A 34 5.34 -4.12 -21.42
N LYS A 35 5.74 -4.14 -20.14
CA LYS A 35 4.94 -4.68 -19.05
C LYS A 35 5.23 -3.93 -17.74
N TYR A 36 4.19 -3.31 -17.18
CA TYR A 36 4.27 -2.66 -15.87
C TYR A 36 4.65 -3.67 -14.77
N PRO A 37 5.37 -3.26 -13.71
CA PRO A 37 5.60 -4.09 -12.53
C PRO A 37 4.26 -4.51 -11.91
N ARG A 38 4.19 -5.70 -11.31
CA ARG A 38 2.92 -6.22 -10.76
C ARG A 38 2.58 -5.73 -9.36
N ASP A 39 3.57 -5.24 -8.64
CA ASP A 39 3.47 -4.75 -7.26
C ASP A 39 4.75 -3.97 -6.89
N CYS A 40 4.78 -3.40 -5.69
CA CYS A 40 5.92 -2.62 -5.20
C CYS A 40 7.21 -3.45 -5.01
N GLN A 41 7.12 -4.77 -4.93
CA GLN A 41 8.31 -5.61 -4.91
C GLN A 41 8.97 -5.61 -6.30
N GLU A 42 8.19 -5.76 -7.36
CA GLU A 42 8.73 -5.68 -8.72
C GLU A 42 9.16 -4.27 -9.12
N VAL A 43 8.51 -3.23 -8.59
CA VAL A 43 9.00 -1.85 -8.72
C VAL A 43 10.41 -1.74 -8.11
N PHE A 44 10.60 -2.26 -6.89
CA PHE A 44 11.90 -2.23 -6.21
C PHE A 44 12.97 -3.04 -6.96
N ASP A 45 12.64 -4.24 -7.42
CA ASP A 45 13.58 -5.14 -8.10
C ASP A 45 14.04 -4.60 -9.46
N GLN A 46 13.27 -3.70 -10.09
CA GLN A 46 13.62 -3.03 -11.34
C GLN A 46 14.63 -1.88 -11.15
N CYS A 47 14.82 -1.39 -9.92
CA CYS A 47 15.79 -0.35 -9.62
C CYS A 47 17.12 -0.98 -9.21
N GLU A 48 18.09 -1.03 -10.14
CA GLU A 48 19.41 -1.63 -9.91
C GLU A 48 20.24 -0.85 -8.87
N GLY A 49 20.19 -1.28 -7.61
CA GLY A 49 21.24 -0.99 -6.62
C GLY A 49 21.08 0.28 -5.78
N ASP A 50 20.08 1.11 -6.02
CA ASP A 50 19.74 2.25 -5.16
C ASP A 50 18.54 1.95 -4.27
N SER A 51 18.57 2.54 -3.07
CA SER A 51 17.42 2.54 -2.15
C SER A 51 16.29 3.31 -2.82
N LEU A 52 15.30 2.60 -3.37
CA LEU A 52 14.17 3.24 -4.02
C LEU A 52 13.36 4.04 -3.00
N ASP A 53 13.14 5.33 -3.27
CA ASP A 53 12.32 6.17 -2.41
C ASP A 53 10.87 5.66 -2.33
N SER A 54 10.28 5.77 -1.14
CA SER A 54 8.84 5.59 -0.95
C SER A 54 8.08 6.60 -1.80
N GLY A 55 7.07 6.16 -2.54
CA GLY A 55 6.41 7.02 -3.53
C GLY A 55 5.25 6.33 -4.25
N VAL A 56 4.59 7.09 -5.12
CA VAL A 56 3.51 6.58 -5.95
C VAL A 56 4.07 6.01 -7.25
N TYR A 57 3.74 4.76 -7.54
CA TYR A 57 4.19 4.05 -8.73
C TYR A 57 3.02 3.42 -9.47
N LEU A 58 3.17 3.28 -10.79
CA LEU A 58 2.18 2.66 -11.67
C LEU A 58 2.47 1.16 -11.82
N ILE A 59 1.51 0.32 -11.44
CA ILE A 59 1.64 -1.15 -11.48
C ILE A 59 0.52 -1.78 -12.33
N GLN A 60 0.72 -3.01 -12.80
CA GLN A 60 -0.34 -3.83 -13.42
C GLN A 60 -0.29 -5.28 -12.90
N PRO A 61 -1.03 -5.59 -11.82
CA PRO A 61 -1.16 -6.94 -11.30
C PRO A 61 -1.73 -7.92 -12.32
N VAL A 62 -1.53 -9.22 -12.09
CA VAL A 62 -2.11 -10.26 -12.94
C VAL A 62 -3.63 -10.17 -12.92
N GLY A 63 -4.26 -10.12 -14.11
CA GLY A 63 -5.71 -9.99 -14.27
C GLY A 63 -6.23 -8.55 -14.27
N ALA A 64 -5.39 -7.55 -13.97
CA ALA A 64 -5.76 -6.15 -14.14
C ALA A 64 -5.85 -5.78 -15.62
N LYS A 65 -6.98 -5.22 -16.04
CA LYS A 65 -7.20 -4.78 -17.44
C LYS A 65 -6.31 -3.60 -17.81
N GLU A 66 -6.19 -2.64 -16.90
CA GLU A 66 -5.39 -1.43 -17.04
C GLU A 66 -4.45 -1.30 -15.84
N PRO A 67 -3.29 -0.65 -16.01
CA PRO A 67 -2.41 -0.32 -14.89
C PRO A 67 -3.08 0.70 -13.94
N PHE A 68 -2.67 0.70 -12.67
CA PHE A 68 -3.14 1.66 -11.67
C PHE A 68 -2.05 2.04 -10.69
N GLU A 69 -2.21 3.22 -10.08
CA GLU A 69 -1.25 3.77 -9.12
C GLU A 69 -1.39 3.12 -7.74
N VAL A 70 -0.25 2.91 -7.08
CA VAL A 70 -0.14 2.47 -5.68
C VAL A 70 0.92 3.27 -4.95
N LEU A 71 0.78 3.40 -3.64
CA LEU A 71 1.85 3.89 -2.78
C LEU A 71 2.76 2.71 -2.41
N CYS A 72 4.05 2.82 -2.75
CA CYS A 72 5.09 1.91 -2.30
C CYS A 72 5.81 2.49 -1.09
N ASN A 73 5.88 1.71 -0.01
CA ASN A 73 6.64 2.05 1.18
C ASN A 73 7.93 1.20 1.23
N ASN A 74 9.06 1.87 1.06
CA ASN A 74 10.39 1.29 1.09
C ASN A 74 11.17 1.64 2.35
N SER A 75 10.56 2.40 3.27
CA SER A 75 11.22 2.93 4.46
C SER A 75 11.09 2.04 5.70
N ILE A 76 10.25 1.01 5.65
CA ILE A 76 10.01 0.07 6.76
C ILE A 76 10.54 -1.33 6.42
N ASP A 77 11.12 -2.02 7.40
CA ASP A 77 11.77 -3.32 7.22
C ASP A 77 12.74 -3.31 6.01
N GLU A 78 12.56 -4.22 5.05
CA GLU A 78 13.33 -4.28 3.79
C GLU A 78 12.59 -3.60 2.63
N GLY A 79 11.59 -2.77 2.92
CA GLY A 79 10.75 -2.12 1.93
C GLY A 79 9.84 -3.07 1.16
N ARG A 80 9.52 -2.69 -0.10
CA ARG A 80 8.70 -3.49 -1.05
C ARG A 80 7.22 -3.60 -0.68
N TRP A 81 6.75 -2.75 0.24
CA TRP A 81 5.37 -2.77 0.71
C TRP A 81 4.45 -2.04 -0.26
N THR A 82 3.38 -2.70 -0.68
CA THR A 82 2.26 -2.04 -1.37
C THR A 82 1.23 -1.62 -0.33
N VAL A 83 1.02 -0.32 -0.17
CA VAL A 83 0.08 0.20 0.83
C VAL A 83 -1.36 0.06 0.32
N LEU A 84 -2.18 -0.70 1.05
CA LEU A 84 -3.59 -0.93 0.69
C LEU A 84 -4.51 0.15 1.27
N GLN A 85 -4.14 0.68 2.44
CA GLN A 85 -4.91 1.63 3.20
C GLN A 85 -3.97 2.49 4.04
N ARG A 86 -4.32 3.77 4.20
CA ARG A 86 -3.59 4.69 5.07
C ARG A 86 -4.53 5.67 5.75
N ARG A 87 -4.40 5.81 7.07
CA ARG A 87 -4.97 6.88 7.93
C ARG A 87 -3.84 7.65 8.59
N MET A 88 -4.05 8.95 8.79
CA MET A 88 -3.09 9.85 9.40
C MET A 88 -3.77 10.92 10.27
N ASP A 89 -4.73 11.64 9.69
CA ASP A 89 -5.23 12.91 10.24
C ASP A 89 -6.76 13.05 10.17
N GLY A 90 -7.46 12.07 9.61
CA GLY A 90 -8.90 12.10 9.41
C GLY A 90 -9.37 13.04 8.30
N SER A 91 -8.48 13.47 7.40
CA SER A 91 -8.81 14.34 6.27
C SER A 91 -9.75 13.71 5.25
N ILE A 92 -9.83 12.38 5.20
CA ILE A 92 -10.73 11.65 4.31
C ILE A 92 -11.76 10.88 5.14
N ASP A 93 -13.04 11.05 4.78
CA ASP A 93 -14.12 10.26 5.37
C ASP A 93 -14.07 8.81 4.86
N PHE A 94 -14.13 7.85 5.78
CA PHE A 94 -14.17 6.41 5.51
C PHE A 94 -15.59 5.83 5.68
N TYR A 95 -16.58 6.64 6.09
CA TYR A 95 -17.98 6.22 6.09
C TYR A 95 -18.56 6.29 4.68
N ARG A 96 -18.24 5.29 3.86
CA ARG A 96 -18.52 5.25 2.42
C ARG A 96 -19.45 4.12 2.00
N TYR A 97 -20.06 4.27 0.83
CA TYR A 97 -20.89 3.23 0.24
C TYR A 97 -20.07 2.11 -0.39
N TRP A 98 -20.74 1.00 -0.70
CA TRP A 98 -20.13 -0.20 -1.29
C TRP A 98 -19.29 0.10 -2.54
N ASP A 99 -19.84 0.88 -3.47
CA ASP A 99 -19.17 1.19 -4.75
C ASP A 99 -17.90 2.01 -4.55
N GLU A 100 -17.85 2.88 -3.54
CA GLU A 100 -16.64 3.64 -3.19
C GLU A 100 -15.57 2.70 -2.63
N TYR A 101 -15.93 1.76 -1.74
CA TYR A 101 -14.99 0.76 -1.23
C TYR A 101 -14.50 -0.19 -2.31
N LYS A 102 -15.36 -0.55 -3.26
CA LYS A 102 -15.00 -1.36 -4.43
C LYS A 102 -13.93 -0.67 -5.29
N ASN A 103 -14.16 0.60 -5.65
CA ASN A 103 -13.29 1.34 -6.56
C ASN A 103 -12.05 1.95 -5.88
N GLY A 104 -12.15 2.25 -4.58
CA GLY A 104 -11.17 3.00 -3.81
C GLY A 104 -11.51 4.49 -3.75
N PHE A 105 -10.95 5.17 -2.74
CA PHE A 105 -11.17 6.59 -2.48
C PHE A 105 -9.99 7.21 -1.71
N GLY A 106 -9.95 8.54 -1.65
CA GLY A 106 -8.87 9.31 -1.03
C GLY A 106 -7.71 9.59 -1.98
N PHE A 107 -6.54 9.93 -1.44
CA PHE A 107 -5.36 10.27 -2.21
C PHE A 107 -4.14 9.50 -1.69
N LEU A 108 -3.39 8.86 -2.58
CA LEU A 108 -2.26 7.99 -2.24
C LEU A 108 -1.16 8.68 -1.41
N ASN A 109 -1.02 10.00 -1.54
CA ASN A 109 -0.06 10.80 -0.76
C ASN A 109 -0.55 11.17 0.65
N THR A 110 -1.82 10.91 0.98
CA THR A 110 -2.46 11.26 2.26
C THR A 110 -3.23 10.05 2.81
N GLU A 111 -4.51 10.18 3.13
CA GLU A 111 -5.38 9.07 3.50
C GLU A 111 -6.08 8.48 2.26
N PHE A 112 -6.19 7.15 2.22
CA PHE A 112 -6.87 6.46 1.13
C PHE A 112 -7.27 5.03 1.49
N TRP A 113 -8.20 4.50 0.69
CA TRP A 113 -8.48 3.07 0.52
C TRP A 113 -8.24 2.70 -0.94
N LEU A 114 -7.38 1.71 -1.21
CA LEU A 114 -6.96 1.38 -2.58
C LEU A 114 -8.13 0.93 -3.47
N GLY A 115 -9.09 0.23 -2.89
CA GLY A 115 -10.26 -0.33 -3.57
C GLY A 115 -10.27 -1.86 -3.55
N ASN A 116 -11.40 -2.47 -3.20
CA ASN A 116 -11.52 -3.91 -3.00
C ASN A 116 -11.22 -4.71 -4.27
N ASP A 117 -11.59 -4.21 -5.45
CA ASP A 117 -11.26 -4.89 -6.71
C ASP A 117 -9.74 -4.98 -6.92
N LYS A 118 -9.02 -3.89 -6.64
CA LYS A 118 -7.56 -3.85 -6.76
C LYS A 118 -6.89 -4.73 -5.69
N ILE A 119 -7.39 -4.70 -4.46
CA ILE A 119 -6.90 -5.55 -3.36
C ILE A 119 -7.15 -7.03 -3.68
N ALA A 120 -8.28 -7.39 -4.25
CA ALA A 120 -8.58 -8.77 -4.65
C ALA A 120 -7.62 -9.24 -5.75
N LEU A 121 -7.33 -8.42 -6.76
CA LEU A 121 -6.33 -8.76 -7.79
C LEU A 121 -4.93 -8.97 -7.19
N LEU A 122 -4.50 -8.03 -6.33
CA LEU A 122 -3.19 -8.06 -5.69
C LEU A 122 -3.01 -9.27 -4.77
N THR A 123 -4.00 -9.58 -3.93
CA THR A 123 -3.89 -10.66 -2.94
C THR A 123 -4.00 -12.06 -3.54
N ASN A 124 -4.57 -12.19 -4.75
CA ASN A 124 -4.76 -13.49 -5.41
C ASN A 124 -3.73 -13.80 -6.51
N GLN A 125 -2.84 -12.87 -6.87
CA GLN A 125 -1.84 -13.17 -7.91
C GLN A 125 -0.73 -14.10 -7.43
N LYS A 126 -0.39 -14.09 -6.13
CA LYS A 126 0.63 -14.92 -5.46
C LYS A 126 0.34 -15.00 -3.93
N ASP A 127 1.25 -15.51 -3.11
CA ASP A 127 1.18 -15.42 -1.64
C ASP A 127 1.79 -14.10 -1.15
N TYR A 128 1.05 -13.33 -0.36
CA TYR A 128 1.48 -12.05 0.19
C TYR A 128 1.36 -12.05 1.71
N GLU A 129 2.37 -11.46 2.37
CA GLU A 129 2.29 -11.10 3.77
C GLU A 129 1.53 -9.78 3.95
N LEU A 130 0.81 -9.66 5.05
CA LEU A 130 0.14 -8.44 5.48
C LEU A 130 0.80 -7.92 6.75
N ARG A 131 1.10 -6.63 6.77
CA ARG A 131 1.49 -5.87 7.94
C ARG A 131 0.45 -4.80 8.22
N ILE A 132 0.09 -4.65 9.48
CA ILE A 132 -0.81 -3.61 9.96
C ILE A 132 0.00 -2.79 10.97
N ASP A 133 0.28 -1.54 10.65
CA ASP A 133 0.93 -0.58 11.53
C ASP A 133 -0.13 0.30 12.19
N ILE A 134 -0.09 0.40 13.51
CA ILE A 134 -1.05 1.15 14.32
C ILE A 134 -0.29 2.11 15.22
N THR A 135 -0.56 3.41 15.13
CA THR A 135 -0.07 4.40 16.09
C THR A 135 -1.21 4.83 17.01
N ASP A 136 -0.99 4.68 18.32
CA ASP A 136 -1.93 5.14 19.33
C ASP A 136 -1.91 6.67 19.49
N ARG A 137 -2.85 7.19 20.29
CA ARG A 137 -2.98 8.63 20.55
C ARG A 137 -1.79 9.22 21.29
N HIS A 138 -0.98 8.39 21.95
CA HIS A 138 0.21 8.80 22.66
C HIS A 138 1.47 8.75 21.79
N GLY A 139 1.32 8.40 20.50
CA GLY A 139 2.42 8.29 19.55
C GLY A 139 3.17 6.95 19.63
N SER A 140 2.67 5.98 20.41
CA SER A 140 3.26 4.65 20.47
C SER A 140 2.84 3.85 19.24
N SER A 141 3.82 3.32 18.51
CA SER A 141 3.59 2.51 17.31
C SER A 141 3.64 1.02 17.61
N TYR A 142 2.66 0.31 17.07
CA TYR A 142 2.51 -1.13 17.15
C TYR A 142 2.37 -1.71 15.75
N PHE A 143 2.67 -2.98 15.58
CA PHE A 143 2.41 -3.68 14.33
C PHE A 143 2.00 -5.12 14.55
N ALA A 144 1.22 -5.62 13.59
CA ALA A 144 0.85 -7.03 13.46
C ALA A 144 1.21 -7.52 12.06
N LYS A 145 1.85 -8.69 11.96
CA LYS A 145 2.23 -9.32 10.70
C LYS A 145 1.57 -10.68 10.54
N TYR A 146 1.10 -10.97 9.33
CA TYR A 146 0.49 -12.23 8.91
C TYR A 146 1.17 -12.69 7.63
N ASN A 147 1.60 -13.94 7.56
CA ASN A 147 2.33 -14.48 6.41
C ASN A 147 1.45 -14.72 5.18
N LEU A 148 0.13 -14.80 5.36
CA LEU A 148 -0.81 -15.00 4.26
C LEU A 148 -2.04 -14.14 4.44
N PHE A 149 -2.37 -13.34 3.42
CA PHE A 149 -3.59 -12.54 3.36
C PHE A 149 -4.27 -12.66 2.00
N ARG A 150 -5.55 -13.05 1.98
CA ARG A 150 -6.36 -13.17 0.77
C ARG A 150 -7.80 -12.74 0.98
N ILE A 151 -8.31 -11.92 0.08
CA ILE A 151 -9.74 -11.63 -0.04
C ILE A 151 -10.30 -12.23 -1.32
N SER A 152 -11.59 -12.52 -1.33
CA SER A 152 -12.29 -13.00 -2.53
C SER A 152 -12.69 -11.85 -3.45
N ASP A 153 -13.31 -12.17 -4.59
CA ASP A 153 -13.83 -11.20 -5.54
C ASP A 153 -15.17 -10.59 -5.10
N GLU A 154 -15.71 -9.68 -5.92
CA GLU A 154 -16.99 -9.03 -5.67
C GLU A 154 -18.17 -10.02 -5.60
N GLN A 155 -18.17 -11.07 -6.43
CA GLN A 155 -19.24 -12.08 -6.44
C GLN A 155 -19.34 -12.77 -5.07
N SER A 156 -18.19 -12.97 -4.43
CA SER A 156 -18.04 -13.52 -3.07
C SER A 156 -18.00 -12.44 -1.99
N LYS A 157 -18.35 -11.19 -2.33
CA LYS A 157 -18.46 -10.03 -1.44
C LYS A 157 -17.15 -9.66 -0.72
N TYR A 158 -16.01 -9.86 -1.39
CA TYR A 158 -14.68 -9.55 -0.85
C TYR A 158 -14.39 -10.20 0.51
N ARG A 159 -15.01 -11.35 0.79
CA ARG A 159 -14.81 -12.10 2.03
C ARG A 159 -13.33 -12.37 2.24
N LEU A 160 -12.84 -12.18 3.47
CA LEU A 160 -11.53 -12.64 3.91
C LEU A 160 -11.49 -14.17 3.80
N VAL A 161 -10.72 -14.66 2.83
CA VAL A 161 -10.61 -16.09 2.53
C VAL A 161 -9.53 -16.73 3.39
N ASN A 162 -8.41 -16.03 3.58
CA ASN A 162 -7.30 -16.54 4.35
C ASN A 162 -6.57 -15.42 5.08
N ILE A 163 -6.36 -15.61 6.37
CA ILE A 163 -5.45 -14.83 7.21
C ILE A 163 -4.76 -15.83 8.13
N ASP A 164 -3.46 -16.03 7.93
CA ASP A 164 -2.72 -17.08 8.65
C ASP A 164 -1.26 -16.68 8.85
N GLY A 165 -0.56 -17.44 9.71
CA GLY A 165 0.84 -17.26 10.00
C GLY A 165 1.11 -15.95 10.73
N TYR A 166 0.44 -15.75 11.87
CA TYR A 166 0.74 -14.63 12.75
C TYR A 166 2.22 -14.65 13.16
N ASP A 167 2.94 -13.56 12.89
CA ASP A 167 4.37 -13.43 13.17
C ASP A 167 4.58 -13.08 14.65
N SER A 168 5.38 -13.89 15.35
CA SER A 168 5.69 -13.69 16.77
C SER A 168 6.53 -12.45 17.06
N THR A 169 7.11 -11.82 16.03
CA THR A 169 7.79 -10.52 16.15
C THR A 169 6.82 -9.35 16.20
N SER A 170 5.53 -9.56 15.91
CA SER A 170 4.47 -8.56 16.05
C SER A 170 4.46 -7.97 17.46
N SER A 171 4.31 -6.64 17.57
CA SER A 171 4.31 -5.95 18.87
C SER A 171 2.93 -5.84 19.49
N VAL A 172 1.87 -6.07 18.71
CA VAL A 172 0.52 -6.30 19.25
C VAL A 172 0.46 -7.72 19.81
N GLY A 173 -0.11 -7.92 20.99
CA GLY A 173 -0.43 -9.27 21.49
C GLY A 173 -1.77 -9.73 20.93
N MET A 174 -1.93 -11.03 20.68
CA MET A 174 -3.28 -11.63 20.59
C MET A 174 -3.99 -11.59 21.94
#